data_AF-A0A7W8K4H5-F1
#
_entry.id   AF-A0A7W8K4H5-F1
#
_cell.length_a   1.000
_cell.length_b   1.000
_cell.length_c   1.000
_cell.angle_alpha   90.00
_cell.angle_beta   90.00
_cell.angle_gamma   90.00
#
_symmetry.space_group_name_H-M   'P 1'
#
loop_
_entity.id
_entity.type
_entity.pdbx_description
1 polymer ?
#
loop_
_entity_poly.entity_id
_entity_poly.type
_entity_poly.pdbx_seq_one_letter_code
_entity_poly.pdbx_strand_id
1 'polypeptide(L)'
;MKKRGKILRDTSIGPGLLAIGLEQYAFQLEGMWKSDTAPKVNMVVEVEFDEGNAVSAIYPVADTQLAKEQAELAMSAARAKGAEVASGVVARLGVPMLVSLGLLVIGWFFLNAISVRVSSNFNPGLSFWKLLALLNSPSGLLQSFGNTSGSSGIYGLLAIVCLAGPLLPHVWKDKRAHLGGLLPLLFMLLVVGLIYSGISNGISEARGAASQFGGAEAARMMAEMSSGMAREALRAISIGLGAYLSLAASLYLAGRGTIKFLAAKAV
;
A
#
# COMPACT_ATOMS: atom_id res chain seq x y z
N MET A 1 22.93 29.46 31.51
CA MET A 1 22.67 28.10 30.94
C MET A 1 21.17 27.90 30.76
N LYS A 2 20.70 27.24 29.69
CA LYS A 2 19.26 26.99 29.45
C LYS A 2 18.87 25.55 29.77
N LYS A 3 17.77 25.36 30.51
CA LYS A 3 17.22 24.03 30.84
C LYS A 3 15.70 24.03 30.71
N ARG A 4 15.12 22.88 30.37
CA ARG A 4 13.66 22.70 30.37
C ARG A 4 13.13 22.41 31.78
N GLY A 5 12.06 23.09 32.12
CA GLY A 5 11.31 22.89 33.35
C GLY A 5 9.82 22.88 33.12
N LYS A 6 9.08 22.63 34.19
CA LYS A 6 7.62 22.59 34.19
C LYS A 6 7.10 23.40 35.37
N ILE A 7 6.10 24.24 35.13
CA ILE A 7 5.45 25.01 36.20
C ILE A 7 4.61 24.06 37.06
N LEU A 8 4.92 23.97 38.35
CA LEU A 8 4.15 23.19 39.32
C LEU A 8 3.08 24.04 40.01
N ARG A 9 3.37 25.32 40.23
CA ARG A 9 2.46 26.29 40.85
C ARG A 9 2.58 27.64 40.16
N ASP A 10 1.45 28.25 39.87
CA ASP A 10 1.39 29.62 39.35
C ASP A 10 1.70 30.66 40.46
N THR A 11 1.72 31.93 40.06
CA THR A 11 2.03 33.07 40.93
C THR A 11 0.78 33.74 41.51
N SER A 12 -0.38 33.06 41.48
CA SER A 12 -1.65 33.62 41.95
C SER A 12 -1.69 33.79 43.48
N ILE A 13 -0.97 32.93 44.21
CA ILE A 13 -0.87 32.94 45.67
C ILE A 13 0.63 32.83 46.05
N GLY A 14 1.35 33.94 45.92
CA GLY A 14 2.77 34.05 46.25
C GLY A 14 3.72 33.67 45.11
N PRO A 15 5.01 33.37 45.38
CA PRO A 15 5.97 33.05 44.35
C PRO A 15 5.62 31.74 43.64
N GLY A 16 5.80 31.72 42.32
CA GLY A 16 5.57 30.56 41.48
C GLY A 16 6.61 29.48 41.75
N LEU A 17 6.29 28.23 41.44
CA LEU A 17 7.22 27.11 41.57
C LEU A 17 7.39 26.44 40.22
N LEU A 18 8.64 26.28 39.80
CA LEU A 18 9.03 25.52 38.62
C LEU A 18 9.87 24.32 39.03
N ALA A 19 9.69 23.20 38.35
CA ALA A 19 10.50 22.01 38.53
C ALA A 19 11.40 21.79 37.32
N ILE A 20 12.68 21.56 37.57
CA ILE A 20 13.68 21.18 36.54
C ILE A 20 14.31 19.88 37.02
N GLY A 21 14.01 18.78 36.34
CA GLY A 21 14.42 17.45 36.80
C GLY A 21 13.78 17.09 38.15
N LEU A 22 14.58 16.95 39.20
CA LEU A 22 14.15 16.63 40.57
C LEU A 22 14.17 17.82 41.52
N GLU A 23 14.62 18.99 41.07
CA GLU A 23 14.76 20.19 41.90
C GLU A 23 13.64 21.19 41.62
N GLN A 24 13.23 21.91 42.66
CA GLN A 24 12.21 22.95 42.59
C GLN A 24 12.84 24.31 42.81
N TYR A 25 12.45 25.27 41.98
CA TYR A 25 12.92 26.65 42.02
C TYR A 25 11.72 27.58 42.17
N ALA A 26 11.82 28.52 43.10
CA ALA A 26 10.85 29.59 43.23
C ALA A 26 11.15 30.69 42.21
N PHE A 27 10.12 31.27 41.60
CA PHE A 27 10.25 32.40 40.67
C PHE A 27 9.17 33.45 40.91
N GLN A 28 9.46 34.69 40.52
CA GLN A 28 8.51 35.79 40.51
C GLN A 28 8.15 36.17 39.07
N LEU A 29 6.99 36.80 38.88
CA LEU A 29 6.58 37.29 37.57
C LEU A 29 7.47 38.46 37.13
N GLU A 30 7.72 39.42 38.02
CA GLU A 30 8.50 40.60 37.70
C GLU A 30 9.96 40.24 37.39
N GLY A 31 10.46 40.71 36.25
CA GLY A 31 11.85 40.55 35.84
C GLY A 31 12.20 39.18 35.24
N MET A 32 11.61 38.08 35.72
CA MET A 32 11.96 36.71 35.30
C MET A 32 11.07 36.14 34.19
N TRP A 33 9.76 36.46 34.15
CA TRP A 33 8.86 35.93 33.14
C TRP A 33 8.95 36.72 31.82
N LYS A 34 9.22 36.03 30.71
CA LYS A 34 9.43 36.64 29.38
C LYS A 34 8.35 36.23 28.39
N SER A 35 7.09 36.44 28.76
CA SER A 35 5.94 36.23 27.86
C SER A 35 4.71 37.01 28.31
N ASP A 36 3.86 37.35 27.34
CA ASP A 36 2.56 37.99 27.57
C ASP A 36 1.48 36.99 28.04
N THR A 37 1.79 35.69 28.00
CA THR A 37 0.88 34.65 28.50
C THR A 37 1.14 34.38 29.98
N ALA A 38 0.09 34.35 30.80
CA ALA A 38 0.23 34.05 32.22
C ALA A 38 0.75 32.61 32.43
N PRO A 39 1.66 32.38 33.39
CA PRO A 39 2.15 31.04 33.73
C PRO A 39 0.98 30.15 34.18
N LYS A 40 0.87 28.96 33.60
CA LYS A 40 -0.13 27.96 33.99
C LYS A 40 0.54 26.72 34.55
N VAL A 41 -0.13 26.08 35.51
CA VAL A 41 0.29 24.77 36.01
C VAL A 41 0.42 23.79 34.85
N ASN A 42 1.48 22.98 34.88
CA ASN A 42 1.90 22.04 33.84
C ASN A 42 2.48 22.65 32.55
N MET A 43 2.58 23.96 32.41
CA MET A 43 3.23 24.58 31.26
C MET A 43 4.72 24.25 31.23
N VAL A 44 5.21 23.84 30.06
CA VAL A 44 6.64 23.61 29.84
C VAL A 44 7.31 24.93 29.53
N VAL A 45 8.41 25.19 30.22
CA VAL A 45 9.16 26.44 30.10
C VAL A 45 10.63 26.14 29.87
N GLU A 46 11.29 27.03 29.15
CA GLU A 46 12.73 27.09 29.05
C GLU A 46 13.24 28.13 30.05
N VAL A 47 14.11 27.69 30.96
CA VAL A 47 14.61 28.49 32.07
C VAL A 47 16.08 28.75 31.84
N GLU A 48 16.44 30.03 31.91
CA GLU A 48 17.81 30.50 31.85
C GLU A 48 18.29 30.80 33.28
N PHE A 49 19.48 30.28 33.59
CA PHE A 49 20.16 30.48 34.87
C PHE A 49 21.32 31.47 34.73
N ASP A 50 21.46 32.31 35.75
CA ASP A 50 22.59 33.22 35.94
C ASP A 50 23.82 32.51 36.56
N GLU A 51 24.94 33.21 36.68
CA GLU A 51 26.22 32.69 37.22
C GLU A 51 26.10 32.19 38.67
N GLY A 52 25.13 32.69 39.44
CA GLY A 52 24.80 32.22 40.80
C GLY A 52 23.84 31.02 40.87
N ASN A 53 23.51 30.38 39.74
CA ASN A 53 22.50 29.31 39.63
C ASN A 53 21.07 29.73 40.06
N ALA A 54 20.80 31.03 40.06
CA ALA A 54 19.47 31.61 40.23
C ALA A 54 18.76 31.72 38.87
N VAL A 55 17.43 31.61 38.89
CA VAL A 55 16.60 31.75 37.69
C VAL A 55 16.58 33.20 37.24
N SER A 56 17.07 33.48 36.02
CA SER A 56 17.16 34.84 35.46
C SER A 56 16.06 35.13 34.44
N ALA A 57 15.70 34.15 33.61
CA ALA A 57 14.63 34.31 32.63
C ALA A 57 13.87 33.00 32.40
N ILE A 58 12.56 33.12 32.15
CA ILE A 58 11.64 31.99 31.91
C ILE A 58 10.84 32.29 30.64
N TYR A 59 10.96 31.40 29.66
CA TYR A 59 10.26 31.48 28.38
C TYR A 59 9.26 30.31 28.27
N PRO A 60 7.97 30.55 28.02
CA PRO A 60 7.04 29.46 27.75
C PRO A 60 7.35 28.80 26.41
N VAL A 61 7.39 27.47 26.42
CA VAL A 61 7.52 26.69 25.20
C VAL A 61 6.12 26.43 24.67
N ALA A 62 5.86 26.87 23.44
CA ALA A 62 4.56 26.65 22.82
C ALA A 62 4.30 25.16 22.57
N ASP A 63 3.07 24.69 22.80
CA ASP A 63 2.66 23.30 22.58
C ASP A 63 2.92 22.84 21.13
N THR A 64 2.85 23.76 20.17
CA THR A 64 3.17 23.49 18.75
C THR A 64 4.64 23.16 18.53
N GLN A 65 5.55 23.73 19.33
CA GLN A 65 6.98 23.40 19.27
C GLN A 65 7.24 22.03 19.91
N LEU A 66 6.62 21.75 21.06
CA LEU A 66 6.69 20.43 21.71
C LEU A 66 6.16 19.32 20.80
N ALA A 67 5.03 19.55 20.14
CA ALA A 67 4.45 18.60 19.21
C ALA A 67 5.35 18.36 17.99
N LYS A 68 5.97 19.41 17.43
CA LYS A 68 6.92 19.27 16.32
C LYS A 68 8.15 18.46 16.71
N GLU A 69 8.71 18.72 17.88
CA GLU A 69 9.91 18.03 18.37
C GLU A 69 9.62 16.56 18.71
N GLN A 70 8.47 16.27 19.31
CA GLN A 70 7.99 14.89 19.51
C GLN A 70 7.72 14.18 18.19
N ALA A 71 7.13 14.88 17.21
CA ALA A 71 6.91 14.32 15.87
C ALA A 71 8.24 14.03 15.16
N GLU A 72 9.25 14.88 15.30
CA GLU A 72 10.59 14.68 14.74
C GLU A 72 11.34 13.53 15.42
N LEU A 73 11.24 13.41 16.75
CA LEU A 73 11.76 12.26 17.50
C LEU A 73 11.05 10.96 17.12
N ALA A 74 9.71 10.98 17.00
CA ALA A 74 8.95 9.82 16.56
C ALA A 74 9.29 9.44 15.11
N MET A 75 9.48 10.42 14.23
CA MET A 75 9.84 10.18 12.83
C MET A 75 11.26 9.63 12.70
N SER A 76 12.22 10.16 13.43
CA SER A 76 13.60 9.66 13.45
C SER A 76 13.69 8.25 14.04
N ALA A 77 12.97 7.97 15.14
CA ALA A 77 12.85 6.64 15.71
C ALA A 77 12.16 5.65 14.74
N ALA A 78 11.10 6.09 14.05
CA ALA A 78 10.42 5.30 13.05
C ALA A 78 11.32 5.02 11.84
N ARG A 79 12.12 5.99 11.38
CA ARG A 79 13.12 5.80 10.33
C ARG A 79 14.22 4.83 10.75
N ALA A 80 14.73 4.93 11.97
CA ALA A 80 15.76 4.03 12.49
C ALA A 80 15.24 2.58 12.56
N LYS A 81 14.07 2.35 13.17
CA LYS A 81 13.44 1.03 13.19
C LYS A 81 13.06 0.53 11.79
N GLY A 82 12.57 1.41 10.93
CA GLY A 82 12.24 1.09 9.54
C GLY A 82 13.48 0.66 8.74
N ALA A 83 14.61 1.34 8.93
CA ALA A 83 15.87 0.99 8.29
C ALA A 83 16.45 -0.32 8.84
N GLU A 84 16.35 -0.58 10.15
CA GLU A 84 16.76 -1.86 10.76
C GLU A 84 15.94 -3.03 10.21
N VAL A 85 14.61 -2.90 10.16
CA VAL A 85 13.74 -3.92 9.56
C VAL A 85 14.03 -4.08 8.07
N ALA A 86 14.17 -2.98 7.32
CA ALA A 86 14.46 -3.03 5.89
C ALA A 86 15.81 -3.71 5.61
N SER A 87 16.86 -3.38 6.37
CA SER A 87 18.18 -3.99 6.23
C SER A 87 18.18 -5.48 6.59
N GLY A 88 17.46 -5.90 7.63
CA GLY A 88 17.27 -7.32 7.95
C GLY A 88 16.53 -8.10 6.87
N VAL A 89 15.52 -7.48 6.26
CA VAL A 89 14.75 -8.05 5.14
C VAL A 89 15.60 -8.12 3.86
N VAL A 90 16.37 -7.06 3.56
CA VAL A 90 17.32 -7.01 2.42
C VAL A 90 18.46 -8.01 2.58
N ALA A 91 18.99 -8.18 3.79
CA ALA A 91 20.04 -9.16 4.08
C ALA A 91 19.56 -10.61 3.87
N ARG A 92 18.27 -10.90 4.15
CA ARG A 92 17.69 -12.23 4.01
C ARG A 92 17.20 -12.56 2.59
N LEU A 93 16.56 -11.61 1.92
CA LEU A 93 15.89 -11.84 0.62
C LEU A 93 16.73 -11.38 -0.58
N GLY A 94 17.66 -10.45 -0.35
CA GLY A 94 18.41 -9.78 -1.40
C GLY A 94 17.62 -8.68 -2.11
N VAL A 95 18.30 -7.57 -2.40
CA VAL A 95 17.78 -6.41 -3.16
C VAL A 95 17.02 -6.81 -4.44
N PRO A 96 17.52 -7.69 -5.33
CA PRO A 96 16.83 -7.96 -6.59
C PRO A 96 15.48 -8.67 -6.41
N MET A 97 15.30 -9.44 -5.34
CA MET A 97 14.04 -10.11 -5.06
C MET A 97 12.99 -9.16 -4.49
N LEU A 98 13.41 -8.24 -3.61
CA LEU A 98 12.53 -7.21 -3.04
C LEU A 98 12.06 -6.21 -4.10
N VAL A 99 12.97 -5.79 -4.99
CA VAL A 99 12.62 -4.89 -6.10
C VAL A 99 11.61 -5.55 -7.03
N SER A 100 11.82 -6.82 -7.41
CA SER A 100 10.88 -7.53 -8.28
C SER A 100 9.53 -7.81 -7.62
N LEU A 101 9.50 -8.13 -6.32
CA LEU A 101 8.25 -8.27 -5.56
C LEU A 101 7.51 -6.93 -5.44
N GLY A 102 8.24 -5.83 -5.15
CA GLY A 102 7.68 -4.49 -5.07
C GLY A 102 7.11 -4.02 -6.40
N LEU A 103 7.84 -4.24 -7.51
CA LEU A 103 7.34 -3.98 -8.86
C LEU A 103 6.09 -4.81 -9.16
N LEU A 104 6.03 -6.07 -8.74
CA LEU A 104 4.86 -6.92 -8.93
C LEU A 104 3.64 -6.40 -8.15
N VAL A 105 3.83 -5.99 -6.90
CA VAL A 105 2.77 -5.36 -6.09
C VAL A 105 2.26 -4.08 -6.74
N ILE A 106 3.18 -3.20 -7.17
CA ILE A 106 2.83 -1.94 -7.85
C ILE A 106 2.09 -2.25 -9.16
N GLY A 107 2.55 -3.23 -9.92
CA GLY A 107 1.93 -3.71 -11.14
C GLY A 107 0.52 -4.26 -10.97
N TRP A 108 0.26 -5.03 -9.91
CA TRP A 108 -1.03 -5.68 -9.67
C TRP A 108 -2.08 -4.76 -9.05
N PHE A 109 -1.69 -3.92 -8.10
CA PHE A 109 -2.64 -3.16 -7.29
C PHE A 109 -2.84 -1.73 -7.80
N PHE A 110 -1.76 -1.08 -8.24
CA PHE A 110 -1.77 0.36 -8.51
C PHE A 110 -1.76 0.70 -10.00
N LEU A 111 -1.13 -0.13 -10.83
CA LEU A 111 -1.08 0.10 -12.27
C LEU A 111 -2.25 -0.56 -12.99
N ASN A 112 -2.73 0.12 -14.03
CA ASN A 112 -3.78 -0.38 -14.90
C ASN A 112 -3.26 -1.57 -15.70
N ALA A 113 -3.89 -2.74 -15.53
CA ALA A 113 -3.60 -3.95 -16.29
C ALA A 113 -4.30 -3.90 -17.65
N ILE A 114 -5.51 -3.35 -17.70
CA ILE A 114 -6.30 -3.13 -18.90
C ILE A 114 -6.73 -1.68 -18.93
N SER A 115 -6.45 -0.95 -20.02
CA SER A 115 -6.98 0.38 -20.27
C SER A 115 -7.97 0.32 -21.43
N VAL A 116 -9.22 0.72 -21.18
CA VAL A 116 -10.24 0.81 -22.23
C VAL A 116 -10.27 2.25 -22.73
N ARG A 117 -9.94 2.46 -24.01
CA ARG A 117 -10.10 3.79 -24.65
C ARG A 117 -11.55 3.95 -25.06
N VAL A 118 -12.33 4.65 -24.25
CA VAL A 118 -13.74 4.97 -24.57
C VAL A 118 -13.87 6.36 -25.22
N SER A 119 -12.97 7.31 -24.91
CA SER A 119 -12.91 8.64 -25.54
C SER A 119 -11.56 9.33 -25.29
N SER A 120 -11.22 10.40 -26.04
CA SER A 120 -9.86 11.01 -26.04
C SER A 120 -9.40 11.54 -24.68
N ASN A 121 -10.33 11.78 -23.74
CA ASN A 121 -10.05 12.35 -22.42
C ASN A 121 -10.40 11.44 -21.23
N PHE A 122 -10.92 10.23 -21.44
CA PHE A 122 -11.30 9.33 -20.34
C PHE A 122 -10.78 7.91 -20.58
N ASN A 123 -9.73 7.56 -19.84
CA ASN A 123 -9.11 6.24 -19.82
C ASN A 123 -9.37 5.57 -18.47
N PRO A 124 -10.57 5.02 -18.20
CA PRO A 124 -10.76 4.19 -17.03
C PRO A 124 -9.96 2.90 -17.24
N GLY A 125 -8.81 2.82 -16.57
CA GLY A 125 -8.03 1.60 -16.50
C GLY A 125 -8.49 0.73 -15.33
N LEU A 126 -8.56 -0.57 -15.58
CA LEU A 126 -8.79 -1.59 -14.57
C LEU A 126 -7.43 -2.15 -14.15
N SER A 127 -7.10 -2.04 -12.87
CA SER A 127 -5.98 -2.76 -12.28
C SER A 127 -6.28 -4.26 -12.23
N PHE A 128 -5.23 -5.08 -12.10
CA PHE A 128 -5.39 -6.53 -12.00
C PHE A 128 -6.33 -6.93 -10.85
N TRP A 129 -6.24 -6.25 -9.70
CA TRP A 129 -7.17 -6.45 -8.58
C TRP A 129 -8.65 -6.26 -8.95
N LYS A 130 -8.97 -5.27 -9.79
CA LYS A 130 -10.34 -5.04 -10.28
C LYS A 130 -10.78 -6.10 -11.29
N LEU A 131 -9.85 -6.69 -12.04
CA LEU A 131 -10.13 -7.86 -12.89
C LEU A 131 -10.47 -9.11 -12.08
N LEU A 132 -9.90 -9.26 -10.88
CA LEU A 132 -10.28 -10.35 -9.98
C LEU A 132 -11.66 -10.14 -9.38
N ALA A 133 -12.01 -8.91 -9.00
CA ALA A 133 -13.36 -8.54 -8.58
C ALA A 133 -14.40 -8.78 -9.69
N LEU A 134 -14.01 -8.53 -10.93
CA LEU A 134 -14.79 -8.83 -12.13
C LEU A 134 -15.06 -10.34 -12.25
N LEU A 135 -14.04 -11.18 -12.10
CA LEU A 135 -14.18 -12.64 -12.17
C LEU A 135 -15.01 -13.25 -11.04
N ASN A 136 -15.03 -12.60 -9.87
CA ASN A 136 -15.79 -13.05 -8.71
C ASN A 136 -17.26 -12.56 -8.73
N SER A 137 -17.63 -11.72 -9.70
CA SER A 137 -18.99 -11.20 -9.82
C SER A 137 -19.84 -12.14 -10.68
N PRO A 138 -20.98 -12.65 -10.17
CA PRO A 138 -21.83 -13.59 -10.90
C PRO A 138 -22.61 -12.95 -12.06
N SER A 139 -22.69 -11.63 -12.11
CA SER A 139 -23.24 -10.87 -13.23
C SER A 139 -22.16 -10.72 -14.31
N GLY A 140 -22.44 -11.29 -15.49
CA GLY A 140 -21.47 -11.44 -16.59
C GLY A 140 -20.67 -10.18 -16.93
N LEU A 141 -19.52 -10.41 -17.58
CA LEU A 141 -18.43 -9.47 -17.84
C LEU A 141 -18.86 -8.11 -18.42
N LEU A 142 -20.02 -8.03 -19.08
CA LEU A 142 -20.56 -6.83 -19.70
C LEU A 142 -21.29 -5.88 -18.71
N GLN A 143 -21.92 -6.40 -17.66
CA GLN A 143 -22.67 -5.60 -16.67
C GLN A 143 -21.76 -4.94 -15.61
N SER A 144 -20.62 -5.56 -15.34
CA SER A 144 -19.64 -5.14 -14.33
C SER A 144 -18.69 -4.03 -14.78
N PHE A 145 -18.57 -3.76 -16.10
CA PHE A 145 -17.89 -2.56 -16.61
C PHE A 145 -18.61 -1.26 -16.23
N GLY A 146 -19.92 -1.32 -15.92
CA GLY A 146 -20.72 -0.16 -15.54
C GLY A 146 -20.72 0.19 -14.05
N ASN A 147 -20.39 -0.76 -13.16
CA ASN A 147 -20.46 -0.56 -11.71
C ASN A 147 -19.37 -1.35 -10.96
N THR A 148 -18.14 -0.85 -10.97
CA THR A 148 -16.96 -1.57 -10.45
C THR A 148 -16.78 -1.40 -8.93
N SER A 149 -17.71 -1.91 -8.12
CA SER A 149 -17.60 -1.96 -6.65
C SER A 149 -17.65 -3.39 -6.05
N GLY A 150 -17.32 -4.41 -6.83
CA GLY A 150 -17.29 -5.81 -6.39
C GLY A 150 -16.06 -6.21 -5.56
N SER A 151 -16.21 -7.22 -4.68
CA SER A 151 -15.12 -7.83 -3.91
C SER A 151 -14.35 -8.86 -4.75
N SER A 152 -13.02 -8.82 -4.72
CA SER A 152 -12.13 -9.79 -5.38
C SER A 152 -12.22 -11.22 -4.82
N GLY A 153 -12.91 -11.42 -3.68
CA GLY A 153 -13.29 -12.73 -3.14
C GLY A 153 -12.14 -13.74 -3.01
N ILE A 154 -12.43 -14.99 -3.39
CA ILE A 154 -11.48 -16.11 -3.27
C ILE A 154 -10.27 -15.94 -4.19
N TYR A 155 -10.44 -15.29 -5.34
CA TYR A 155 -9.35 -14.97 -6.26
C TYR A 155 -8.40 -13.92 -5.68
N GLY A 156 -8.93 -12.94 -4.92
CA GLY A 156 -8.12 -11.98 -4.18
C GLY A 156 -7.28 -12.65 -3.09
N LEU A 157 -7.84 -13.63 -2.39
CA LEU A 157 -7.10 -14.45 -1.43
C LEU A 157 -5.99 -15.26 -2.12
N LEU A 158 -6.29 -15.89 -3.26
CA LEU A 158 -5.30 -16.62 -4.06
C LEU A 158 -4.18 -15.71 -4.58
N ALA A 159 -4.48 -14.45 -4.94
CA ALA A 159 -3.47 -13.48 -5.34
C ALA A 159 -2.50 -13.18 -4.19
N ILE A 160 -3.00 -13.01 -2.97
CA ILE A 160 -2.16 -12.80 -1.77
C ILE A 160 -1.27 -14.02 -1.51
N VAL A 161 -1.83 -15.23 -1.61
CA VAL A 161 -1.07 -16.48 -1.46
C VAL A 161 0.00 -16.60 -2.54
N CYS A 162 -0.29 -16.23 -3.78
CA CYS A 162 0.68 -16.23 -4.87
C CYS A 162 1.78 -15.19 -4.68
N LEU A 163 1.48 -14.05 -4.05
CA LEU A 163 2.45 -13.02 -3.70
C LEU A 163 3.35 -13.45 -2.54
N ALA A 164 2.86 -14.30 -1.64
CA ALA A 164 3.66 -15.01 -0.65
C ALA A 164 4.50 -16.15 -1.26
N GLY A 165 4.17 -16.59 -2.48
CA GLY A 165 4.83 -17.67 -3.21
C GLY A 165 6.36 -17.52 -3.32
N PRO A 166 6.87 -16.38 -3.83
CA PRO A 166 8.32 -16.14 -3.92
C PRO A 166 9.04 -16.16 -2.57
N LEU A 167 8.34 -15.94 -1.45
CA LEU A 167 8.90 -15.92 -0.10
C LEU A 167 9.05 -17.34 0.49
N LEU A 168 8.30 -18.33 -0.01
CA LEU A 168 8.36 -19.75 0.42
C LEU A 168 9.78 -20.34 0.54
N PRO A 169 10.73 -20.15 -0.40
CA PRO A 169 12.08 -20.73 -0.29
C PRO A 169 12.93 -20.17 0.85
N HIS A 170 12.48 -19.13 1.57
CA HIS A 170 13.19 -18.61 2.74
C HIS A 170 12.62 -19.14 4.06
N VAL A 171 11.39 -19.65 4.04
CA VAL A 171 10.71 -20.22 5.23
C VAL A 171 10.80 -21.75 5.23
N TRP A 172 10.83 -22.36 4.04
CA TRP A 172 11.02 -23.80 3.86
C TRP A 172 12.34 -24.12 3.17
N LYS A 173 13.14 -24.99 3.81
CA LYS A 173 14.45 -25.48 3.32
C LYS A 173 14.32 -26.48 2.16
N ASP A 174 13.11 -26.80 1.74
CA ASP A 174 12.86 -27.81 0.70
C ASP A 174 13.25 -27.31 -0.69
N LYS A 175 13.92 -28.16 -1.47
CA LYS A 175 14.35 -27.83 -2.86
C LYS A 175 13.18 -27.35 -3.73
N ARG A 176 11.96 -27.83 -3.47
CA ARG A 176 10.72 -27.47 -4.19
C ARG A 176 10.23 -26.05 -3.88
N ALA A 177 10.66 -25.44 -2.78
CA ALA A 177 10.24 -24.10 -2.40
C ALA A 177 10.72 -23.03 -3.40
N HIS A 178 11.80 -23.30 -4.17
CA HIS A 178 12.24 -22.44 -5.27
C HIS A 178 11.23 -22.33 -6.43
N LEU A 179 10.29 -23.28 -6.56
CA LEU A 179 9.18 -23.19 -7.52
C LEU A 179 8.13 -22.16 -7.09
N GLY A 180 8.17 -21.68 -5.84
CA GLY A 180 7.31 -20.61 -5.36
C GLY A 180 7.47 -19.29 -6.14
N GLY A 181 8.63 -19.06 -6.76
CA GLY A 181 8.84 -17.94 -7.69
C GLY A 181 8.02 -18.00 -8.98
N LEU A 182 7.46 -19.17 -9.30
CA LEU A 182 6.66 -19.44 -10.51
C LEU A 182 5.15 -19.21 -10.26
N LEU A 183 4.72 -19.16 -8.99
CA LEU A 183 3.32 -18.96 -8.59
C LEU A 183 2.69 -17.68 -9.18
N PRO A 184 3.33 -16.49 -9.13
CA PRO A 184 2.74 -15.28 -9.69
C PRO A 184 2.47 -15.38 -11.19
N LEU A 185 3.33 -16.09 -11.93
CA LEU A 185 3.18 -16.29 -13.37
C LEU A 185 2.03 -17.25 -13.69
N LEU A 186 1.96 -18.40 -13.00
CA LEU A 186 0.85 -19.35 -13.15
C LEU A 186 -0.49 -18.72 -12.81
N PHE A 187 -0.52 -17.88 -11.76
CA PHE A 187 -1.72 -17.18 -11.38
C PHE A 187 -2.19 -16.19 -12.46
N MET A 188 -1.26 -15.44 -13.07
CA MET A 188 -1.62 -14.58 -14.20
C MET A 188 -2.16 -15.38 -15.40
N LEU A 189 -1.55 -16.52 -15.73
CA LEU A 189 -2.04 -17.40 -16.80
C LEU A 189 -3.43 -17.98 -16.49
N LEU A 190 -3.67 -18.38 -15.24
CA LEU A 190 -4.97 -18.85 -14.78
C LEU A 190 -6.03 -17.76 -14.91
N VAL A 191 -5.73 -16.53 -14.46
CA VAL A 191 -6.65 -15.39 -14.58
C VAL A 191 -6.98 -15.10 -16.05
N VAL A 192 -5.99 -15.12 -16.95
CA VAL A 192 -6.23 -14.98 -18.40
C VAL A 192 -7.13 -16.10 -18.94
N GLY A 193 -6.88 -17.35 -18.55
CA GLY A 193 -7.69 -18.50 -18.94
C GLY A 193 -9.13 -18.44 -18.43
N LEU A 194 -9.34 -17.96 -17.19
CA LEU A 194 -10.67 -17.75 -16.61
C LEU A 194 -11.42 -16.63 -17.32
N ILE A 195 -10.75 -15.52 -17.65
CA ILE A 195 -11.37 -14.43 -18.42
C ILE A 195 -11.80 -14.94 -19.81
N TYR A 196 -10.92 -15.68 -20.50
CA TYR A 196 -11.23 -16.25 -21.81
C TYR A 196 -12.43 -17.21 -21.75
N SER A 197 -12.43 -18.10 -20.74
CA SER A 197 -13.51 -19.06 -20.53
C SER A 197 -14.83 -18.37 -20.16
N GLY A 198 -14.77 -17.30 -19.36
CA GLY A 198 -15.94 -16.49 -19.01
C GLY A 198 -16.55 -15.79 -20.22
N ILE A 199 -15.72 -15.31 -21.15
CA ILE A 199 -16.18 -14.70 -22.41
C ILE A 199 -16.81 -15.76 -23.31
N SER A 200 -16.18 -16.92 -23.51
CA SER A 200 -16.72 -17.98 -24.36
C SER A 200 -18.03 -18.56 -23.81
N ASN A 201 -18.11 -18.73 -22.48
CA ASN A 201 -19.31 -19.22 -21.82
C ASN A 201 -20.43 -18.18 -21.86
N GLY A 202 -20.14 -16.90 -21.62
CA GLY A 202 -21.14 -15.83 -21.72
C GLY A 202 -21.71 -15.66 -23.13
N ILE A 203 -20.89 -15.86 -24.17
CA ILE A 203 -21.37 -15.86 -25.56
C ILE A 203 -22.23 -17.10 -25.84
N SER A 204 -21.84 -18.27 -25.32
CA SER A 204 -22.62 -19.52 -25.45
C SER A 204 -23.99 -19.43 -24.75
N GLU A 205 -24.01 -18.87 -23.55
CA GLU A 205 -25.22 -18.67 -22.74
C GLU A 205 -26.13 -17.60 -23.34
N ALA A 206 -25.58 -16.49 -23.83
CA ALA A 206 -26.32 -15.49 -24.59
C ALA A 206 -26.92 -16.08 -25.88
N ARG A 207 -26.20 -16.95 -26.58
CA ARG A 207 -26.72 -17.68 -27.75
C ARG A 207 -27.83 -18.66 -27.38
N GLY A 208 -27.72 -19.34 -26.23
CA GLY A 208 -28.74 -20.26 -25.72
C GLY A 208 -30.02 -19.55 -25.25
N ALA A 209 -29.89 -18.40 -24.58
CA ALA A 209 -31.03 -17.60 -24.15
C ALA A 209 -31.71 -16.88 -25.33
N ALA A 210 -30.93 -16.39 -26.31
CA ALA A 210 -31.47 -15.73 -27.50
C ALA A 210 -32.17 -16.71 -28.44
N SER A 211 -31.69 -17.95 -28.57
CA SER A 211 -32.36 -18.99 -29.36
C SER A 211 -33.70 -19.42 -28.75
N GLN A 212 -33.83 -19.30 -27.41
CA GLN A 212 -35.04 -19.62 -26.67
C GLN A 212 -36.09 -18.49 -26.70
N PHE A 213 -35.68 -17.22 -26.85
CA PHE A 213 -36.58 -16.06 -26.78
C PHE A 213 -36.85 -15.36 -28.13
N GLY A 214 -35.97 -15.50 -29.13
CA GLY A 214 -36.06 -14.73 -30.40
C GLY A 214 -36.00 -15.55 -31.70
N GLY A 215 -35.93 -16.88 -31.63
CA GLY A 215 -35.78 -17.74 -32.80
C GLY A 215 -34.37 -17.73 -33.40
N ALA A 216 -34.11 -18.64 -34.35
CA ALA A 216 -32.77 -18.87 -34.92
C ALA A 216 -32.17 -17.65 -35.64
N GLU A 217 -33.03 -16.73 -36.10
CA GLU A 217 -32.64 -15.54 -36.86
C GLU A 217 -32.23 -14.38 -35.93
N ALA A 218 -32.97 -14.16 -34.82
CA ALA A 218 -32.52 -13.24 -33.77
C ALA A 218 -31.27 -13.75 -33.06
N ALA A 219 -31.14 -15.07 -32.87
CA ALA A 219 -29.93 -15.66 -32.31
C ALA A 219 -28.69 -15.42 -33.21
N ARG A 220 -28.84 -15.45 -34.53
CA ARG A 220 -27.76 -15.13 -35.48
C ARG A 220 -27.44 -13.64 -35.51
N MET A 221 -28.46 -12.78 -35.57
CA MET A 221 -28.27 -11.32 -35.55
C MET A 221 -27.65 -10.85 -34.23
N MET A 222 -28.06 -11.41 -33.09
CA MET A 222 -27.48 -11.09 -31.79
C MET A 222 -26.09 -11.74 -31.59
N ALA A 223 -25.82 -12.91 -32.19
CA ALA A 223 -24.48 -13.51 -32.21
C ALA A 223 -23.49 -12.68 -33.06
N GLU A 224 -23.93 -12.13 -34.18
CA GLU A 224 -23.14 -11.20 -35.01
C GLU A 224 -22.97 -9.85 -34.32
N MET A 225 -24.02 -9.30 -33.72
CA MET A 225 -23.95 -8.06 -32.93
C MET A 225 -23.05 -8.23 -31.70
N SER A 226 -23.17 -9.33 -30.94
CA SER A 226 -22.34 -9.60 -29.76
C SER A 226 -20.89 -9.93 -30.12
N SER A 227 -20.64 -10.65 -31.21
CA SER A 227 -19.26 -10.90 -31.66
C SER A 227 -18.62 -9.63 -32.25
N GLY A 228 -19.39 -8.77 -32.90
CA GLY A 228 -18.98 -7.43 -33.32
C GLY A 228 -18.66 -6.55 -32.12
N MET A 229 -19.54 -6.51 -31.11
CA MET A 229 -19.35 -5.72 -29.89
C MET A 229 -18.20 -6.26 -29.02
N ALA A 230 -18.04 -7.58 -28.92
CA ALA A 230 -16.92 -8.21 -28.24
C ALA A 230 -15.60 -7.96 -28.96
N ARG A 231 -15.58 -7.98 -30.31
CA ARG A 231 -14.39 -7.59 -31.08
C ARG A 231 -14.07 -6.12 -30.93
N GLU A 232 -15.06 -5.23 -30.94
CA GLU A 232 -14.87 -3.80 -30.71
C GLU A 232 -14.37 -3.53 -29.29
N ALA A 233 -14.94 -4.20 -28.28
CA ALA A 233 -14.50 -4.13 -26.89
C ALA A 233 -13.07 -4.68 -26.71
N LEU A 234 -12.75 -5.83 -27.30
CA LEU A 234 -11.40 -6.41 -27.29
C LEU A 234 -10.39 -5.55 -28.05
N ARG A 235 -10.83 -4.83 -29.08
CA ARG A 235 -9.99 -3.90 -29.85
C ARG A 235 -9.81 -2.55 -29.13
N ALA A 236 -10.77 -2.16 -28.29
CA ALA A 236 -10.68 -1.01 -27.39
C ALA A 236 -9.91 -1.30 -26.09
N ILE A 237 -9.75 -2.58 -25.73
CA ILE A 237 -8.91 -3.06 -24.63
C ILE A 237 -7.44 -2.95 -25.06
N SER A 238 -6.75 -1.94 -24.54
CA SER A 238 -5.31 -1.83 -24.63
C SER A 238 -4.66 -2.46 -23.40
N ILE A 239 -3.59 -3.21 -23.60
CA ILE A 239 -2.79 -3.77 -22.51
C ILE A 239 -2.10 -2.61 -21.81
N GLY A 240 -2.43 -2.41 -20.53
CA GLY A 240 -1.90 -1.32 -19.74
C GLY A 240 -0.47 -1.60 -19.25
N LEU A 241 0.23 -0.54 -18.83
CA LEU A 241 1.60 -0.65 -18.29
C LEU A 241 1.69 -1.63 -17.10
N GLY A 242 0.62 -1.80 -16.33
CA GLY A 242 0.58 -2.75 -15.22
C GLY A 242 0.69 -4.22 -15.65
N ALA A 243 0.14 -4.58 -16.82
CA ALA A 243 0.25 -5.92 -17.36
C ALA A 243 1.67 -6.23 -17.87
N TYR A 244 2.32 -5.29 -18.56
CA TYR A 244 3.72 -5.45 -18.99
C TYR A 244 4.67 -5.52 -17.80
N LEU A 245 4.49 -4.66 -16.80
CA LEU A 245 5.36 -4.60 -15.63
C LEU A 245 5.21 -5.82 -14.72
N SER A 246 3.98 -6.31 -14.51
CA SER A 246 3.74 -7.56 -13.78
C SER A 246 4.22 -8.80 -14.53
N LEU A 247 4.12 -8.82 -15.86
CA LEU A 247 4.65 -9.91 -16.69
C LEU A 247 6.17 -9.95 -16.67
N ALA A 248 6.84 -8.80 -16.80
CA ALA A 248 8.30 -8.71 -16.69
C ALA A 248 8.79 -9.11 -15.28
N ALA A 249 8.13 -8.64 -14.22
CA ALA A 249 8.48 -8.97 -12.84
C ALA A 249 8.26 -10.46 -12.53
N SER A 250 7.15 -11.05 -12.98
CA SER A 250 6.85 -12.46 -12.78
C SER A 250 7.76 -13.38 -13.60
N LEU A 251 8.13 -13.02 -14.83
CA LEU A 251 9.14 -13.74 -15.62
C LEU A 251 10.52 -13.70 -14.97
N TYR A 252 10.92 -12.54 -14.43
CA TYR A 252 12.19 -12.42 -13.73
C TYR A 252 12.23 -13.29 -12.46
N LEU A 253 11.16 -13.27 -11.66
CA LEU A 253 11.01 -14.11 -10.48
C LEU A 253 10.98 -15.61 -10.83
N ALA A 254 10.25 -15.99 -11.89
CA ALA A 254 10.19 -17.36 -12.37
C ALA A 254 11.55 -17.84 -12.88
N GLY A 255 12.25 -17.04 -13.70
CA GLY A 255 13.58 -17.36 -14.22
C GLY A 255 14.64 -17.49 -13.13
N ARG A 256 14.64 -16.58 -12.14
CA ARG A 256 15.55 -16.69 -10.99
C ARG A 256 15.19 -17.87 -10.08
N GLY A 257 13.90 -18.18 -9.92
CA GLY A 257 13.40 -19.34 -9.17
C GLY A 257 13.80 -20.67 -9.82
N THR A 258 13.64 -20.80 -11.13
CA THR A 258 14.00 -22.02 -11.88
C THR A 258 15.51 -22.23 -11.93
N ILE A 259 16.32 -21.18 -12.12
CA ILE A 259 17.79 -21.29 -12.05
C ILE A 259 18.23 -21.79 -10.67
N LYS A 260 17.67 -21.22 -9.58
CA LYS A 260 17.98 -21.67 -8.22
C LYS A 260 17.51 -23.10 -7.94
N PHE A 261 16.35 -23.49 -8.47
CA PHE A 261 15.84 -24.86 -8.39
C PHE A 261 16.75 -25.87 -9.10
N LEU A 262 17.18 -25.55 -10.32
CA LEU A 262 18.09 -26.39 -11.10
C LEU A 262 19.47 -26.49 -10.43
N ALA A 263 19.99 -25.38 -9.90
CA ALA A 263 21.23 -25.38 -9.11
C ALA A 263 21.12 -26.23 -7.82
N ALA A 264 19.99 -26.17 -7.12
CA ALA A 264 19.74 -26.99 -5.93
C ALA A 264 19.52 -28.48 -6.23
N LYS A 265 19.13 -28.83 -7.47
CA LYS A 265 18.98 -30.22 -7.93
C LYS A 265 20.30 -30.81 -8.44
N ALA A 266 21.24 -29.98 -8.87
CA ALA A 266 22.58 -30.37 -9.33
C ALA A 266 23.56 -30.70 -8.19
N VAL A 267 23.20 -30.38 -6.94
CA VAL A 267 23.89 -30.77 -5.69
C VAL A 267 23.11 -31.85 -4.96
#